data_AF-A0A947SSA3-F1
#
_entry.id   AF-A0A947SSA3-F1
#
_cell.length_a   1.000
_cell.length_b   1.000
_cell.length_c   1.000
_cell.angle_alpha   90.00
_cell.angle_beta   90.00
_cell.angle_gamma   90.00
#
_symmetry.space_group_name_H-M   'P 1'
#
loop_
_entity.id
_entity.type
_entity.pdbx_description
1 polymer ?
#
loop_
_entity_poly.entity_id
_entity_poly.type
_entity_poly.pdbx_seq_one_letter_code
_entity_poly.pdbx_strand_id
1 'polypeptide(L)'
;MNKRKRPKNPKILLGHILECIEEIEDFVRGYSKTKFLSDRKTRAATVRNLGIIGEAVNNLSVAFRRKYNKIEWEKREECAMS
;
A
#
# COMPACT_ATOMS: atom_id res chain seq x y z
N MET A 1 -14.72 20.49 5.57
CA MET A 1 -15.63 19.36 5.22
C MET A 1 -15.03 18.04 5.70
N ASN A 2 -15.40 17.56 6.89
CA ASN A 2 -15.01 16.22 7.36
C ASN A 2 -15.88 15.16 6.68
N LYS A 3 -15.42 14.59 5.57
CA LYS A 3 -16.00 13.34 5.05
C LYS A 3 -15.64 12.23 6.05
N ARG A 4 -16.52 11.96 7.02
CA ARG A 4 -16.41 10.77 7.87
C ARG A 4 -16.56 9.54 6.98
N LYS A 5 -15.44 9.05 6.41
CA LYS A 5 -15.38 7.78 5.68
C LYS A 5 -15.81 6.69 6.68
N ARG A 6 -16.92 6.01 6.41
CA ARG A 6 -17.32 4.84 7.22
C ARG A 6 -16.15 3.85 7.20
N PRO A 7 -15.75 3.29 8.36
CA PRO A 7 -14.66 2.33 8.40
C PRO A 7 -15.03 1.13 7.50
N LYS A 8 -14.24 0.92 6.45
CA LYS A 8 -14.40 -0.24 5.57
C LYS A 8 -14.00 -1.50 6.35
N ASN A 9 -14.61 -2.64 6.02
CA ASN A 9 -14.28 -3.92 6.66
C ASN A 9 -12.78 -4.21 6.48
N PRO A 10 -11.99 -4.34 7.56
CA PRO A 10 -10.55 -4.55 7.46
C PRO A 10 -10.18 -5.79 6.64
N LYS A 11 -10.98 -6.86 6.67
CA LYS A 11 -10.71 -8.06 5.86
C LYS A 11 -10.72 -7.76 4.35
N ILE A 12 -11.64 -6.92 3.90
CA ILE A 12 -11.73 -6.53 2.48
C ILE A 12 -10.51 -5.69 2.10
N LEU A 13 -10.13 -4.73 2.95
CA LEU A 13 -8.95 -3.88 2.71
C LEU A 13 -7.66 -4.70 2.65
N LEU A 14 -7.48 -5.64 3.58
CA LEU A 14 -6.33 -6.55 3.58
C LEU A 14 -6.34 -7.48 2.37
N GLY A 15 -7.52 -7.93 1.92
CA GLY A 15 -7.66 -8.71 0.69
C GLY A 15 -7.18 -7.94 -0.54
N HIS A 16 -7.59 -6.68 -0.71
CA HIS A 16 -7.10 -5.85 -1.81
C HIS A 16 -5.59 -5.60 -1.74
N ILE A 17 -5.04 -5.43 -0.53
CA ILE A 17 -3.59 -5.28 -0.35
C ILE A 17 -2.87 -6.53 -0.84
N LEU A 18 -3.36 -7.72 -0.47
CA LEU A 18 -2.77 -8.99 -0.86
C LEU A 18 -2.82 -9.18 -2.38
N GLU A 19 -3.98 -8.94 -3.00
CA GLU A 19 -4.15 -9.02 -4.46
C GLU A 19 -3.20 -8.07 -5.20
N CYS A 20 -3.07 -6.82 -4.74
CA CYS A 20 -2.12 -5.88 -5.32
C CYS A 20 -0.65 -6.34 -5.18
N ILE A 21 -0.29 -7.00 -4.08
CA ILE A 21 1.06 -7.55 -3.88
C ILE A 21 1.30 -8.69 -4.86
N GLU A 22 0.37 -9.64 -4.98
CA GLU A 22 0.44 -10.77 -5.91
C GLU A 22 0.58 -10.28 -7.36
N GLU A 23 -0.24 -9.29 -7.78
CA GLU A 23 -0.12 -8.68 -9.10
C GLU A 23 1.26 -8.04 -9.33
N ILE A 24 1.77 -7.29 -8.36
CA ILE A 24 3.10 -6.66 -8.47
C ILE A 24 4.18 -7.74 -8.65
N GLU A 25 4.15 -8.79 -7.83
CA GLU A 25 5.10 -9.90 -7.89
C GLU A 25 5.07 -10.58 -9.26
N ASP A 26 3.88 -10.79 -9.83
CA ASP A 26 3.72 -11.38 -11.16
C ASP A 26 4.21 -10.45 -12.27
N PHE A 27 3.95 -9.15 -12.19
CA PHE A 27 4.41 -8.17 -13.19
C PHE A 27 5.93 -8.10 -13.26
N VAL A 28 6.61 -8.22 -12.11
CA VAL A 28 8.08 -8.11 -12.03
C VAL A 28 8.78 -9.47 -12.09
N ARG A 29 8.03 -10.56 -12.13
CA ARG A 29 8.59 -11.92 -12.20
C ARG A 29 9.45 -12.08 -13.46
N GLY A 30 10.72 -12.44 -13.26
CA GLY A 30 11.68 -12.59 -14.36
C GLY A 30 12.10 -11.27 -15.04
N TYR A 31 11.77 -10.11 -14.47
CA TYR A 31 12.29 -8.83 -14.95
C TYR A 31 13.69 -8.57 -14.40
N SER A 32 14.61 -8.19 -15.29
CA SER A 32 15.81 -7.47 -14.87
C SER A 32 15.47 -6.02 -14.56
N LYS A 33 16.31 -5.35 -13.76
CA LYS A 33 16.15 -3.92 -13.45
C LYS A 33 16.06 -3.06 -14.72
N THR A 34 16.92 -3.29 -15.70
CA THR A 34 16.91 -2.56 -16.98
C THR A 34 15.61 -2.78 -17.75
N LYS A 35 15.14 -4.04 -17.85
CA LYS A 35 13.86 -4.36 -18.51
C LYS A 35 12.69 -3.66 -17.83
N PHE A 36 12.67 -3.65 -16.50
CA PHE A 36 11.64 -2.98 -15.71
C PHE A 36 11.65 -1.47 -15.94
N LEU A 37 12.83 -0.84 -15.91
CA LEU A 37 12.96 0.60 -16.12
C LEU A 37 12.54 1.04 -17.52
N SER A 38 12.79 0.22 -18.55
CA SER A 38 12.38 0.48 -19.93
C SER A 38 10.90 0.22 -20.21
N ASP A 39 10.24 -0.65 -19.42
CA ASP A 39 8.84 -0.99 -19.62
C ASP A 39 7.91 -0.03 -18.85
N ARG A 40 7.46 1.01 -19.56
CA ARG A 40 6.57 2.03 -19.00
C ARG A 40 5.24 1.46 -18.51
N LYS A 41 4.69 0.44 -19.18
CA LYS A 41 3.38 -0.13 -18.81
C LYS A 41 3.48 -0.87 -17.49
N THR A 42 4.47 -1.75 -17.38
CA THR A 42 4.73 -2.52 -16.16
C THR A 42 5.02 -1.59 -14.98
N ARG A 43 5.86 -0.57 -15.16
CA ARG A 43 6.09 0.47 -14.14
C ARG A 43 4.81 1.17 -13.70
N ALA A 44 3.98 1.59 -14.65
CA ALA A 44 2.73 2.29 -14.34
C ALA A 44 1.76 1.38 -13.55
N ALA A 45 1.68 0.10 -13.91
CA ALA A 45 0.88 -0.90 -13.20
C ALA A 45 1.40 -1.12 -11.77
N THR A 46 2.72 -1.29 -11.59
CA THR A 46 3.35 -1.42 -10.27
C THR A 46 3.07 -0.20 -9.39
N VAL A 47 3.29 1.01 -9.91
CA VAL A 47 3.06 2.26 -9.15
C VAL A 47 1.58 2.41 -8.77
N ARG A 48 0.66 2.04 -9.67
CA ARG A 48 -0.78 2.06 -9.38
C ARG A 48 -1.13 1.12 -8.23
N ASN A 49 -0.64 -0.13 -8.25
CA ASN A 49 -0.91 -1.09 -7.19
C ASN A 49 -0.33 -0.66 -5.85
N LEU A 50 0.88 -0.08 -5.82
CA LEU A 50 1.43 0.54 -4.62
C LEU A 50 0.55 1.67 -4.07
N GLY A 51 -0.05 2.49 -4.95
CA GLY A 51 -1.01 3.51 -4.57
C GLY A 51 -2.29 2.96 -3.94
N ILE A 52 -2.82 1.87 -4.50
CA ILE A 52 -4.01 1.18 -3.96
C ILE A 52 -3.72 0.60 -2.57
N ILE A 53 -2.55 -0.02 -2.40
CA ILE A 53 -2.08 -0.51 -1.09
C ILE A 53 -2.05 0.63 -0.08
N GLY A 54 -1.45 1.77 -0.43
CA GLY A 54 -1.40 2.95 0.44
C GLY A 54 -2.78 3.49 0.81
N GLU A 55 -3.71 3.56 -0.15
CA GLU A 55 -5.08 3.97 0.14
C GLU A 55 -5.80 2.97 1.06
N ALA A 56 -5.62 1.67 0.83
CA ALA A 56 -6.22 0.62 1.63
C ALA A 56 -5.74 0.68 3.09
N VAL A 57 -4.43 0.88 3.31
CA VAL A 57 -3.83 1.09 4.65
C VAL A 57 -4.41 2.34 5.32
N ASN A 58 -4.53 3.45 4.60
CA ASN A 58 -5.11 4.69 5.14
C ASN A 58 -6.59 4.55 5.52
N ASN A 59 -7.32 3.63 4.87
CA ASN A 59 -8.72 3.35 5.16
C ASN A 59 -8.92 2.40 6.35
N LEU A 60 -7.86 1.77 6.89
CA LEU A 60 -7.95 1.01 8.14
C LEU A 60 -8.29 1.96 9.29
N SER A 61 -9.10 1.51 10.24
CA SER A 61 -9.45 2.36 11.40
C SER A 61 -8.26 2.52 12.36
N VAL A 62 -8.21 3.64 13.08
CA VAL A 62 -7.22 3.86 14.15
C VAL A 62 -7.30 2.74 15.21
N ALA A 63 -8.51 2.28 15.53
CA ALA A 63 -8.69 1.16 16.46
C ALA A 63 -8.06 -0.13 15.95
N PHE A 64 -8.19 -0.42 14.65
CA PHE A 64 -7.53 -1.57 14.01
C PHE A 64 -6.00 -1.44 14.07
N ARG A 65 -5.45 -0.28 13.68
CA ARG A 65 -4.01 -0.03 13.72
C ARG A 65 -3.44 -0.14 15.14
N ARG A 66 -4.15 0.40 16.14
CA ARG A 66 -3.79 0.26 17.57
C ARG A 66 -3.84 -1.18 18.08
N LYS A 67 -4.82 -1.97 17.61
CA LYS A 67 -4.90 -3.39 17.95
C LYS A 67 -3.68 -4.17 17.45
N TYR A 68 -3.15 -3.79 16.29
CA TYR A 68 -1.95 -4.37 15.69
C TYR A 68 -0.76 -3.40 15.75
N ASN A 69 -0.50 -2.82 16.92
CA ASN A 69 0.52 -1.78 17.13
C ASN A 69 1.98 -2.24 16.96
N LYS A 70 2.23 -3.55 16.82
CA LYS A 70 3.55 -4.10 16.49
C LYS A 70 3.96 -3.81 15.04
N ILE A 71 2.98 -3.49 14.19
CA ILE A 71 3.21 -3.12 12.80
C ILE A 71 3.30 -1.60 12.71
N GLU A 72 4.34 -1.11 12.07
CA GLU A 72 4.53 0.33 11.81
C GLU A 72 3.62 0.79 10.67
N TRP A 73 2.34 1.03 11.00
CA TRP A 73 1.35 1.47 10.02
C TRP A 73 1.55 2.90 9.51
N GLU A 74 2.20 3.75 10.31
CA GLU A 74 2.51 5.14 9.99
C GLU A 74 4.03 5.30 10.15
N LYS A 75 4.73 5.58 9.05
CA LYS A 75 6.09 6.09 9.15
C LYS A 75 6.00 7.53 9.63
N ARG A 76 6.30 7.78 10.91
CA ARG A 76 6.64 9.11 11.39
C ARG A 76 8.12 9.25 11.17
N GLU A 77 8.51 10.01 10.16
CA GLU A 77 9.83 10.65 10.24
C GLU A 77 9.73 11.59 11.44
N GLU A 78 10.28 11.16 12.59
CA GLU A 78 10.81 12.14 13.54
C GLU A 78 11.88 12.88 12.77
N CYS A 79 11.48 13.99 12.15
CA CYS A 79 12.42 14.99 11.70
C CYS A 79 13.11 15.44 12.99
N ALA A 80 14.32 14.90 13.21
CA ALA A 80 15.20 15.34 14.26
C ALA A 80 15.34 16.85 14.09
N MET A 81 14.68 17.59 14.98
CA MET A 81 14.94 19.00 15.18
C MET A 81 16.34 19.07 15.79
N SER A 82 17.35 19.17 14.94
CA SER A 82 18.70 19.60 15.27
C SER A 82 18.94 20.90 14.53
#